data_AF-A0A0K2RHQ2-F1
#
_entry.id   AF-A0A0K2RHQ2-F1
#
_cell.length_a   1.000
_cell.length_b   1.000
_cell.length_c   1.000
_cell.angle_alpha   90.00
_cell.angle_beta   90.00
_cell.angle_gamma   90.00
#
_symmetry.space_group_name_H-M   'P 1'
#
loop_
_entity.id
_entity.type
_entity.pdbx_description
1 polymer ?
#
loop_
_entity_poly.entity_id
_entity_poly.type
_entity_poly.pdbx_seq_one_letter_code
_entity_poly.pdbx_strand_id
1 'polypeptide(L)'
;MHTRGLEGWHVTVLTEEAHLPYDRVTLSKALIEVDYDLTLGHASMWDHEALDLRTGERVVKINPEAKSVETAAGNSYEYDALVVATGSNAARLPIPGAEHTHVYRTLEDVWAINKAITELTAKLGRRIKAVTIGGGLLGLESAAGTERLGATPIVIDGAPWLMATQLDEGAGQAMGRLIKDKGFEIHGGVFPSEVLSDDGQVTGVLMADGRIIDADIVIVAIGVRPATSSSVQRRVRSRSLRLALAAVLSFPMVAKPRSPASSPLVKSRTSAGCAWGSWLRRTPWLRSWPTGCTAAKRRSPASTPPPSSSSPAWTWPASAMRLPRPSTPWRSCTPTPHAASTRRSSPLTMPRPSSAGSSSATPPRT
;
A
#
# COMPACT_ATOMS: atom_id res chain seq x y z
N MET A 1 -14.30 14.97 -19.71
CA MET A 1 -13.40 15.63 -18.73
C MET A 1 -12.06 15.64 -19.45
N HIS A 2 -11.52 16.75 -19.99
CA HIS A 2 -10.64 17.69 -19.29
C HIS A 2 -10.06 18.75 -20.27
N THR A 3 -10.80 19.80 -20.61
CA THR A 3 -10.22 21.01 -21.28
C THR A 3 -10.64 22.31 -20.62
N ARG A 4 -11.48 22.24 -19.58
CA ARG A 4 -11.94 23.43 -18.87
C ARG A 4 -10.76 24.08 -18.15
N GLY A 5 -10.48 25.33 -18.49
CA GLY A 5 -9.47 26.15 -17.81
C GLY A 5 -8.05 26.00 -18.34
N LEU A 6 -7.85 25.41 -19.53
CA LEU A 6 -6.55 25.43 -20.22
C LEU A 6 -6.33 26.68 -21.08
N GLU A 7 -7.38 27.51 -21.27
CA GLU A 7 -7.29 28.77 -22.02
C GLU A 7 -6.21 29.67 -21.41
N GLY A 8 -5.19 30.01 -22.22
CA GLY A 8 -4.06 30.84 -21.81
C GLY A 8 -3.02 30.14 -20.94
N TRP A 9 -3.09 28.82 -20.77
CA TRP A 9 -2.11 28.03 -20.04
C TRP A 9 -1.44 27.00 -20.94
N HIS A 10 -0.14 26.79 -20.72
CA HIS A 10 0.59 25.62 -21.20
C HIS A 10 1.05 24.82 -19.99
N VAL A 11 0.78 23.52 -19.96
CA VAL A 11 1.06 22.66 -18.81
C VAL A 11 2.04 21.58 -19.21
N THR A 12 3.26 21.68 -18.67
CA THR A 12 4.26 20.62 -18.78
C THR A 12 4.19 19.71 -17.55
N VAL A 13 4.03 18.40 -17.78
CA VAL A 13 4.00 17.38 -16.75
C VAL A 13 5.27 16.55 -16.84
N LEU A 14 6.10 16.59 -15.81
CA LEU A 14 7.33 15.80 -15.71
C LEU A 14 7.12 14.60 -14.80
N THR A 15 7.41 13.38 -15.27
CA THR A 15 7.32 12.15 -14.48
C THR A 15 8.64 11.41 -14.46
N GLU A 16 9.04 10.88 -13.29
CA GLU A 16 10.25 10.05 -13.17
C GLU A 16 10.12 8.72 -13.91
N GLU A 17 8.94 8.10 -13.88
CA GLU A 17 8.67 6.85 -14.59
C GLU A 17 8.53 7.08 -16.09
N ALA A 18 8.97 6.10 -16.87
CA ALA A 18 8.98 6.10 -18.34
C ALA A 18 7.65 5.65 -18.95
N HIS A 19 6.57 5.73 -18.18
CA HIS A 19 5.23 5.24 -18.52
C HIS A 19 4.22 6.38 -18.59
N LEU A 20 3.21 6.23 -19.44
CA LEU A 20 2.02 7.08 -19.36
C LEU A 20 1.41 6.96 -17.95
N PRO A 21 0.84 8.05 -17.38
CA PRO A 21 0.20 7.98 -16.07
C PRO A 21 -0.85 6.88 -16.02
N TYR A 22 -0.80 6.08 -14.94
CA TYR A 22 -1.56 4.83 -14.82
C TYR A 22 -2.20 4.66 -13.43
N ASP A 23 -3.22 3.80 -13.33
CA ASP A 23 -3.92 3.51 -12.08
C ASP A 23 -3.11 2.55 -11.20
N ARG A 24 -2.45 3.12 -10.18
CA ARG A 24 -1.68 2.35 -9.18
C ARG A 24 -2.53 1.47 -8.27
N VAL A 25 -3.82 1.74 -8.12
CA VAL A 25 -4.71 0.94 -7.26
C VAL A 25 -4.87 -0.47 -7.83
N THR A 26 -4.70 -0.61 -9.14
CA THR A 26 -4.86 -1.89 -9.86
C THR A 26 -3.53 -2.51 -10.28
N LEU A 27 -2.41 -2.16 -9.65
CA LEU A 27 -1.07 -2.73 -9.92
C LEU A 27 -1.04 -4.26 -9.81
N SER A 28 -1.91 -4.85 -9.00
CA SER A 28 -2.02 -6.31 -8.87
C SER A 28 -2.39 -7.00 -10.17
N LYS A 29 -3.05 -6.31 -11.11
CA LYS A 29 -3.31 -6.84 -12.44
C LYS A 29 -2.04 -6.91 -13.28
N ALA A 30 -1.25 -5.83 -13.31
CA ALA A 30 0.04 -5.78 -14.01
C ALA A 30 1.10 -6.73 -13.42
N LEU A 31 0.98 -7.07 -12.12
CA LEU A 31 1.78 -8.14 -11.52
C LEU A 31 1.49 -9.50 -12.17
N ILE A 32 0.24 -9.78 -12.53
CA ILE A 32 -0.19 -11.08 -13.05
C ILE A 32 -0.07 -11.14 -14.57
N GLU A 33 -0.52 -10.08 -15.24
CA GLU A 33 -0.58 -9.90 -16.68
C GLU A 33 0.26 -8.67 -17.05
N VAL A 34 1.49 -8.91 -17.52
CA VAL A 34 2.51 -7.87 -17.72
C VAL A 34 2.05 -6.79 -18.72
N ASP A 35 1.26 -7.18 -19.71
CA ASP A 35 0.70 -6.31 -20.76
C ASP A 35 -0.65 -5.67 -20.39
N TYR A 36 -1.12 -5.83 -19.16
CA TYR A 36 -2.38 -5.23 -18.72
C TYR A 36 -2.33 -3.70 -18.77
N ASP A 37 -3.19 -3.10 -19.59
CA ASP A 37 -3.26 -1.64 -19.74
C ASP A 37 -3.84 -1.00 -18.47
N LEU A 38 -2.98 -0.26 -17.77
CA LEU A 38 -3.34 0.53 -16.58
C LEU A 38 -3.45 2.02 -16.88
N THR A 39 -3.36 2.45 -18.15
CA THR A 39 -3.37 3.87 -18.53
C THR A 39 -4.56 4.60 -17.89
N LEU A 40 -4.27 5.69 -17.20
CA LEU A 40 -5.27 6.48 -16.50
C LEU A 40 -6.04 7.33 -17.50
N GLY A 41 -7.22 6.87 -17.92
CA GLY A 41 -8.02 7.54 -18.94
C GLY A 41 -7.67 7.08 -20.35
N HIS A 42 -7.92 7.91 -21.37
CA HIS A 42 -7.53 7.62 -22.74
C HIS A 42 -6.15 8.22 -23.01
N ALA A 43 -5.25 7.50 -23.67
CA ALA A 43 -3.92 8.03 -24.05
C ALA A 43 -4.01 9.38 -24.78
N SER A 44 -5.04 9.56 -25.61
CA SER A 44 -5.32 10.82 -26.33
C SER A 44 -5.62 12.03 -25.44
N MET A 45 -5.79 11.84 -24.13
CA MET A 45 -5.89 12.97 -23.20
C MET A 45 -4.60 13.80 -23.13
N TRP A 46 -3.46 13.18 -23.44
CA TRP A 46 -2.16 13.84 -23.48
C TRP A 46 -1.87 14.49 -24.83
N ASP A 47 -2.66 14.16 -25.86
CA ASP A 47 -2.58 14.72 -27.21
C ASP A 47 -3.37 16.04 -27.29
N HIS A 48 -2.98 17.03 -26.48
CA HIS A 48 -3.60 18.35 -26.46
C HIS A 48 -2.53 19.44 -26.62
N GLU A 49 -2.77 20.44 -27.45
CA GLU A 49 -1.78 21.50 -27.78
C GLU A 49 -1.24 22.26 -26.55
N ALA A 50 -2.05 22.35 -25.50
CA ALA A 50 -1.71 23.01 -24.24
C ALA A 50 -1.05 22.08 -23.20
N LEU A 51 -0.87 20.78 -23.49
CA LEU A 51 -0.29 19.80 -22.58
C LEU A 51 0.99 19.22 -23.16
N ASP A 52 2.03 19.12 -22.35
CA ASP A 52 3.29 18.50 -22.71
C ASP A 52 3.70 17.49 -21.62
N LEU A 53 3.50 16.20 -21.88
CA LEU A 53 3.89 15.13 -20.97
C LEU A 53 5.32 14.67 -21.30
N ARG A 54 6.23 14.79 -20.32
CA ARG A 54 7.60 14.29 -20.41
C ARG A 54 7.82 13.19 -19.38
N THR A 55 7.88 11.96 -19.87
CA THR A 55 8.17 10.77 -19.07
C THR A 55 9.67 10.51 -18.95
N GLY A 56 10.10 9.83 -17.90
CA GLY A 56 11.53 9.61 -17.63
C GLY A 56 12.29 10.86 -17.16
N GLU A 57 11.59 11.96 -16.88
CA GLU A 57 12.14 13.25 -16.47
C GLU A 57 12.09 13.41 -14.94
N ARG A 58 13.03 12.76 -14.25
CA ARG A 58 13.15 12.91 -12.80
C ARG A 58 13.67 14.29 -12.43
N VAL A 59 12.84 15.14 -11.83
CA VAL A 59 13.26 16.42 -11.27
C VAL A 59 14.18 16.21 -10.06
N VAL A 60 15.41 16.75 -10.13
CA VAL A 60 16.42 16.64 -9.06
C VAL A 60 16.63 17.95 -8.31
N LYS A 61 16.22 19.08 -8.89
CA LYS A 61 16.37 20.41 -8.28
C LYS A 61 15.26 21.36 -8.72
N ILE A 62 14.80 22.18 -7.79
CA ILE A 62 13.97 23.36 -8.08
C ILE A 62 14.79 24.60 -7.78
N ASN A 63 14.83 25.56 -8.71
CA ASN A 63 15.34 26.90 -8.51
C ASN A 63 14.17 27.91 -8.46
N PRO A 64 13.71 28.34 -7.27
CA PRO A 64 12.59 29.28 -7.16
C PRO A 64 12.93 30.70 -7.61
N GLU A 65 14.20 31.11 -7.55
CA GLU A 65 14.64 32.46 -7.93
C GLU A 65 14.64 32.60 -9.45
N ALA A 66 15.19 31.61 -10.15
CA ALA A 66 15.15 31.54 -11.63
C ALA A 66 13.84 30.96 -12.18
N LYS A 67 12.90 30.58 -11.29
CA LYS A 67 11.67 29.85 -11.62
C LYS A 67 11.88 28.70 -12.62
N SER A 68 12.83 27.82 -12.32
CA SER A 68 13.13 26.66 -13.16
C SER A 68 13.26 25.38 -12.35
N VAL A 69 13.11 24.24 -13.03
CA VAL A 69 13.39 22.90 -12.51
C VAL A 69 14.44 22.22 -13.37
N GLU A 70 15.32 21.46 -12.74
CA GLU A 70 16.38 20.70 -13.41
C GLU A 70 16.12 19.21 -13.22
N THR A 71 16.23 18.43 -14.30
CA THR A 71 16.03 16.99 -14.27
C THR A 71 17.35 16.23 -14.21
N ALA A 72 17.29 14.96 -13.84
CA ALA A 72 18.47 14.10 -13.76
C ALA A 72 19.18 13.94 -15.11
N ALA A 73 18.46 14.17 -16.22
CA ALA A 73 19.01 14.17 -17.57
C ALA A 73 19.74 15.48 -17.93
N GLY A 74 19.74 16.47 -17.04
CA GLY A 74 20.34 17.79 -17.28
C GLY A 74 19.42 18.77 -18.01
N ASN A 75 18.15 18.39 -18.25
CA ASN A 75 17.17 19.28 -18.88
C ASN A 75 16.68 20.33 -17.88
N SER A 76 16.45 21.55 -18.37
CA SER A 76 15.92 22.66 -17.58
C SER A 76 14.58 23.09 -18.14
N TYR A 77 13.60 23.25 -17.25
CA TYR A 77 12.24 23.67 -17.59
C TYR A 77 11.87 24.90 -16.76
N GLU A 78 11.52 26.00 -17.43
CA GLU A 78 11.05 27.23 -16.78
C GLU A 78 9.55 27.13 -16.45
N TYR A 79 9.11 27.87 -15.45
CA TYR A 79 7.69 27.90 -15.05
C TYR A 79 7.25 29.28 -14.57
N ASP A 80 5.98 29.61 -14.81
CA ASP A 80 5.33 30.75 -14.13
C ASP A 80 4.82 30.38 -12.74
N ALA A 81 4.31 29.15 -12.61
CA ALA A 81 3.92 28.55 -11.35
C ALA A 81 4.15 27.03 -11.34
N LEU A 82 4.33 26.47 -10.15
CA LEU A 82 4.79 25.10 -9.93
C LEU A 82 3.91 24.37 -8.91
N VAL A 83 3.53 23.13 -9.20
CA VAL A 83 2.96 22.20 -8.23
C VAL A 83 3.92 21.06 -8.06
N VAL A 84 4.07 20.61 -6.83
CA VAL A 84 4.86 19.43 -6.50
C VAL A 84 3.89 18.33 -6.11
N ALA A 85 3.69 17.38 -7.01
CA ALA A 85 2.82 16.23 -6.82
C ALA A 85 3.61 14.91 -6.79
N THR A 86 4.81 14.90 -6.22
CA THR A 86 5.73 13.75 -6.19
C THR A 86 5.24 12.52 -5.41
N GLY A 87 4.07 12.59 -4.78
CA GLY A 87 3.48 11.48 -4.05
C GLY A 87 4.37 10.95 -2.93
N SER A 88 4.58 9.64 -2.93
CA SER A 88 5.27 8.90 -1.86
C SER A 88 6.08 7.74 -2.42
N ASN A 89 7.18 7.42 -1.75
CA ASN A 89 8.00 6.25 -2.03
C ASN A 89 7.62 5.08 -1.12
N ALA A 90 7.81 3.85 -1.61
CA ALA A 90 7.68 2.66 -0.77
C ALA A 90 8.66 2.74 0.41
N ALA A 91 8.20 2.38 1.61
CA ALA A 91 9.08 2.25 2.75
C ALA A 91 9.95 0.98 2.59
N ARG A 92 11.26 1.15 2.69
CA ARG A 92 12.22 0.03 2.74
C ARG A 92 12.38 -0.47 4.17
N LEU A 93 12.66 -1.77 4.29
CA LEU A 93 12.96 -2.42 5.57
C LEU A 93 14.32 -1.95 6.11
N PRO A 94 14.41 -1.53 7.38
CA PRO A 94 15.67 -1.12 8.01
C PRO A 94 16.33 -2.30 8.74
N ILE A 95 16.52 -3.43 8.06
CA ILE A 95 17.13 -4.65 8.61
C ILE A 95 18.21 -5.20 7.67
N PRO A 96 19.18 -6.00 8.14
CA PRO A 96 20.16 -6.66 7.29
C PRO A 96 19.49 -7.51 6.20
N GLY A 97 20.08 -7.53 5.00
CA GLY A 97 19.58 -8.27 3.84
C GLY A 97 18.39 -7.62 3.11
N ALA A 98 17.92 -6.45 3.57
CA ALA A 98 16.80 -5.75 2.94
C ALA A 98 17.05 -5.35 1.47
N GLU A 99 18.31 -5.26 1.05
CA GLU A 99 18.74 -5.06 -0.34
C GLU A 99 18.34 -6.20 -1.28
N HIS A 100 18.09 -7.40 -0.75
CA HIS A 100 17.62 -8.57 -1.52
C HIS A 100 16.08 -8.63 -1.66
N THR A 101 15.37 -7.56 -1.28
CA THR A 101 13.91 -7.52 -1.29
C THR A 101 13.35 -6.69 -2.44
N HIS A 102 12.12 -7.02 -2.85
CA HIS A 102 11.34 -6.23 -3.79
C HIS A 102 10.38 -5.31 -3.04
N VAL A 103 10.15 -4.10 -3.55
CA VAL A 103 9.05 -3.25 -3.09
C VAL A 103 7.84 -3.43 -4.02
N TYR A 104 6.65 -3.03 -3.56
CA TYR A 104 5.41 -3.10 -4.34
C TYR A 104 4.85 -1.69 -4.56
N ARG A 105 5.27 -0.99 -5.64
CA ARG A 105 4.90 0.41 -5.84
C ARG A 105 4.76 0.89 -7.29
N THR A 106 5.62 0.47 -8.22
CA THR A 106 5.58 0.87 -9.63
C THR A 106 5.27 -0.32 -10.56
N LEU A 107 5.08 -0.04 -11.86
CA LEU A 107 4.96 -1.09 -12.88
C LEU A 107 6.25 -1.93 -12.95
N GLU A 108 7.40 -1.28 -12.96
CA GLU A 108 8.70 -1.93 -12.99
C GLU A 108 8.94 -2.81 -11.75
N ASP A 109 8.48 -2.36 -10.58
CA ASP A 109 8.52 -3.18 -9.35
C ASP A 109 7.72 -4.49 -9.51
N VAL A 110 6.47 -4.40 -9.98
CA VAL A 110 5.61 -5.59 -10.11
C VAL A 110 6.06 -6.51 -11.24
N TRP A 111 6.58 -5.97 -12.34
CA TRP A 111 7.17 -6.77 -13.42
C TRP A 111 8.47 -7.45 -12.97
N ALA A 112 9.29 -6.79 -12.15
CA ALA A 112 10.48 -7.41 -11.56
C ALA A 112 10.09 -8.57 -10.64
N ILE A 113 9.03 -8.43 -9.83
CA ILE A 113 8.49 -9.53 -9.01
C ILE A 113 7.99 -10.67 -9.90
N ASN A 114 7.19 -10.39 -10.93
CA ASN A 114 6.69 -11.40 -11.87
C ASN A 114 7.84 -12.20 -12.51
N LYS A 115 8.83 -11.48 -13.04
CA LYS A 115 10.02 -12.06 -13.67
C LYS A 115 10.79 -12.93 -12.67
N ALA A 116 11.07 -12.41 -11.47
CA ALA A 116 11.79 -13.15 -10.45
C ALA A 116 11.07 -14.44 -10.05
N ILE A 117 9.74 -14.41 -9.86
CA ILE A 117 8.94 -15.60 -9.57
C ILE A 117 9.06 -16.64 -10.68
N THR A 118 8.97 -16.20 -11.94
CA THR A 118 9.07 -17.08 -13.12
C THR A 118 10.46 -17.73 -13.19
N GLU A 119 11.53 -16.94 -13.06
CA GLU A 119 12.92 -17.42 -13.12
C GLU A 119 13.24 -18.37 -11.96
N LEU A 120 12.83 -18.03 -10.73
CA LEU A 120 13.06 -18.87 -9.56
C LEU A 120 12.30 -20.19 -9.64
N THR A 121 11.04 -20.16 -10.13
CA THR A 121 10.25 -21.39 -10.32
C THR A 121 10.92 -22.32 -11.31
N ALA A 122 11.42 -21.79 -12.44
CA ALA A 122 12.16 -22.57 -13.42
C ALA A 122 13.48 -23.11 -12.86
N LYS A 123 14.25 -22.26 -12.17
CA LYS A 123 15.56 -22.62 -11.58
C LYS A 123 15.45 -23.71 -10.51
N LEU A 124 14.45 -23.61 -9.63
CA LEU A 124 14.28 -24.52 -8.49
C LEU A 124 13.48 -25.78 -8.83
N GLY A 125 12.74 -25.78 -9.95
CA GLY A 125 11.92 -26.91 -10.38
C GLY A 125 10.79 -27.27 -9.41
N ARG A 126 10.40 -26.33 -8.54
CA ARG A 126 9.33 -26.49 -7.53
C ARG A 126 8.55 -25.20 -7.34
N ARG A 127 7.40 -25.32 -6.68
CA ARG A 127 6.68 -24.16 -6.15
C ARG A 127 7.57 -23.38 -5.19
N ILE A 128 7.73 -22.08 -5.43
CA ILE A 128 8.57 -21.21 -4.61
C ILE A 128 7.78 -20.63 -3.44
N LYS A 129 8.45 -20.30 -2.34
CA LYS A 129 7.88 -19.62 -1.17
C LYS A 129 8.07 -18.11 -1.34
N ALA A 130 6.97 -17.37 -1.49
CA ALA A 130 6.99 -15.92 -1.62
C ALA A 130 6.52 -15.27 -0.32
N VAL A 131 7.45 -14.65 0.40
CA VAL A 131 7.16 -13.92 1.64
C VAL A 131 6.80 -12.48 1.32
N THR A 132 5.65 -12.02 1.80
CA THR A 132 5.29 -10.59 1.82
C THR A 132 5.36 -10.05 3.24
N ILE A 133 6.21 -9.06 3.47
CA ILE A 133 6.35 -8.36 4.75
C ILE A 133 5.43 -7.14 4.73
N GLY A 134 4.40 -7.17 5.56
CA GLY A 134 3.31 -6.20 5.67
C GLY A 134 1.95 -6.86 5.43
N GLY A 135 1.09 -6.92 6.44
CA GLY A 135 -0.26 -7.49 6.38
C GLY A 135 -1.36 -6.44 6.19
N GLY A 136 -1.01 -5.28 5.64
CA GLY A 136 -1.96 -4.25 5.19
C GLY A 136 -2.52 -4.53 3.79
N LEU A 137 -3.34 -3.62 3.27
CA LEU A 137 -4.02 -3.79 1.97
C LEU A 137 -3.05 -4.17 0.83
N LEU A 138 -2.01 -3.36 0.60
CA LEU A 138 -1.04 -3.59 -0.47
C LEU A 138 -0.26 -4.90 -0.29
N GLY A 139 0.06 -5.26 0.95
CA GLY A 139 0.78 -6.50 1.22
C GLY A 139 -0.09 -7.74 0.96
N LEU A 140 -1.38 -7.69 1.30
CA LEU A 140 -2.31 -8.77 0.97
C LEU A 140 -2.57 -8.87 -0.54
N GLU A 141 -2.66 -7.74 -1.24
CA GLU A 141 -2.77 -7.72 -2.71
C GLU A 141 -1.52 -8.28 -3.38
N SER A 142 -0.33 -7.90 -2.91
CA SER A 142 0.95 -8.46 -3.37
C SER A 142 1.00 -9.98 -3.15
N ALA A 143 0.72 -10.45 -1.94
CA ALA A 143 0.71 -11.87 -1.61
C ALA A 143 -0.28 -12.65 -2.50
N ALA A 144 -1.48 -12.11 -2.70
CA ALA A 144 -2.46 -12.70 -3.61
C ALA A 144 -2.01 -12.71 -5.08
N GLY A 145 -1.28 -11.69 -5.53
CA GLY A 145 -0.65 -11.68 -6.85
C GLY A 145 0.39 -12.79 -6.99
N THR A 146 1.27 -12.96 -6.00
CA THR A 146 2.29 -14.03 -6.02
C THR A 146 1.68 -15.43 -6.01
N GLU A 147 0.55 -15.61 -5.31
CA GLU A 147 -0.22 -16.87 -5.31
C GLU A 147 -0.72 -17.21 -6.70
N ARG A 148 -1.28 -16.24 -7.41
CA ARG A 148 -1.77 -16.39 -8.80
C ARG A 148 -0.65 -16.64 -9.80
N LEU A 149 0.57 -16.18 -9.51
CA LEU A 149 1.78 -16.53 -10.26
C LEU A 149 2.32 -17.93 -9.92
N GLY A 150 1.62 -18.67 -9.06
CA GLY A 150 1.95 -20.05 -8.72
C GLY A 150 2.88 -20.19 -7.53
N ALA A 151 3.27 -19.13 -6.83
CA ALA A 151 4.07 -19.23 -5.59
C ALA A 151 3.20 -19.64 -4.38
N THR A 152 3.83 -20.16 -3.32
CA THR A 152 3.22 -20.34 -2.00
C THR A 152 3.25 -19.01 -1.26
N PRO A 153 2.10 -18.37 -0.98
CA PRO A 153 2.05 -17.05 -0.36
C PRO A 153 2.21 -17.14 1.17
N ILE A 154 3.18 -16.39 1.69
CA ILE A 154 3.45 -16.28 3.12
C ILE A 154 3.39 -14.78 3.49
N VAL A 155 2.65 -14.43 4.53
CA VAL A 155 2.52 -13.04 5.00
C VAL A 155 3.10 -12.90 6.39
N ILE A 156 4.01 -11.94 6.56
CA ILE A 156 4.58 -11.56 7.85
C ILE A 156 4.08 -10.16 8.21
N ASP A 157 3.55 -9.99 9.42
CA ASP A 157 3.21 -8.67 9.97
C ASP A 157 3.68 -8.57 11.42
N GLY A 158 4.23 -7.41 11.80
CA GLY A 158 4.56 -7.13 13.19
C GLY A 158 3.32 -6.94 14.07
N ALA A 159 2.18 -6.59 13.48
CA ALA A 159 0.90 -6.55 14.18
C ALA A 159 0.36 -7.97 14.46
N PRO A 160 -0.32 -8.18 15.60
CA PRO A 160 -0.87 -9.50 15.96
C PRO A 160 -2.04 -9.96 15.07
N TRP A 161 -2.59 -9.09 14.23
CA TRP A 161 -3.60 -9.42 13.22
C TRP A 161 -3.41 -8.58 11.94
N LEU A 162 -4.01 -9.05 10.84
CA LEU A 162 -3.94 -8.39 9.54
C LEU A 162 -4.78 -7.12 9.48
N MET A 163 -4.37 -6.17 8.63
CA MET A 163 -5.05 -4.88 8.43
C MET A 163 -5.29 -4.11 9.75
N ALA A 164 -4.36 -4.19 10.71
CA ALA A 164 -4.54 -3.59 12.04
C ALA A 164 -4.73 -2.06 12.04
N THR A 165 -4.44 -1.38 10.92
CA THR A 165 -4.74 0.05 10.75
C THR A 165 -6.17 0.33 10.26
N GLN A 166 -6.86 -0.67 9.71
CA GLN A 166 -8.21 -0.57 9.15
C GLN A 166 -9.25 -1.35 9.96
N LEU A 167 -8.84 -2.45 10.59
CA LEU A 167 -9.70 -3.39 11.28
C LEU A 167 -9.33 -3.49 12.76
N ASP A 168 -10.35 -3.64 13.60
CA ASP A 168 -10.16 -4.08 14.96
C ASP A 168 -9.68 -5.54 15.02
N GLU A 169 -9.32 -6.00 16.21
CA GLU A 169 -8.80 -7.35 16.40
C GLU A 169 -9.82 -8.42 15.97
N GLY A 170 -11.09 -8.26 16.30
CA GLY A 170 -12.13 -9.24 15.96
C GLY A 170 -12.26 -9.44 14.45
N ALA A 171 -12.34 -8.34 13.69
CA ALA A 171 -12.39 -8.36 12.24
C ALA A 171 -11.05 -8.84 11.63
N GLY A 172 -9.91 -8.43 12.19
CA GLY A 172 -8.58 -8.86 11.76
C GLY A 172 -8.36 -10.37 11.91
N GLN A 173 -8.80 -10.95 13.03
CA GLN A 173 -8.74 -12.41 13.25
C GLN A 173 -9.69 -13.16 12.31
N ALA A 174 -10.87 -12.62 12.04
CA ALA A 174 -11.79 -13.18 11.05
C ALA A 174 -11.18 -13.16 9.64
N MET A 175 -10.58 -12.05 9.24
CA MET A 175 -9.84 -11.92 7.98
C MET A 175 -8.68 -12.94 7.92
N GLY A 176 -7.90 -13.06 8.99
CA GLY A 176 -6.79 -14.01 9.07
C GLY A 176 -7.24 -15.45 8.84
N ARG A 177 -8.38 -15.88 9.41
CA ARG A 177 -8.96 -17.20 9.13
C ARG A 177 -9.32 -17.38 7.66
N LEU A 178 -10.04 -16.42 7.07
CA LEU A 178 -10.44 -16.48 5.66
C LEU A 178 -9.25 -16.54 4.70
N ILE A 179 -8.14 -15.88 5.04
CA ILE A 179 -6.92 -15.89 4.22
C ILE A 179 -6.16 -17.22 4.41
N LYS A 180 -6.10 -17.76 5.63
CA LYS A 180 -5.57 -19.11 5.87
C LYS A 180 -6.35 -20.19 5.13
N ASP A 181 -7.69 -20.08 5.11
CA ASP A 181 -8.57 -21.01 4.37
C ASP A 181 -8.32 -20.96 2.85
N LYS A 182 -7.74 -19.86 2.34
CA LYS A 182 -7.30 -19.73 0.94
C LYS A 182 -5.88 -20.30 0.70
N GLY A 183 -5.25 -20.89 1.71
CA GLY A 183 -3.93 -21.53 1.59
C GLY A 183 -2.74 -20.63 1.90
N PHE A 184 -2.96 -19.46 2.51
CA PHE A 184 -1.88 -18.53 2.88
C PHE A 184 -1.34 -18.87 4.26
N GLU A 185 -0.02 -18.81 4.39
CA GLU A 185 0.64 -18.85 5.69
C GLU A 185 0.73 -17.44 6.27
N ILE A 186 0.37 -17.26 7.55
CA ILE A 186 0.35 -15.93 8.19
C ILE A 186 1.11 -15.98 9.51
N HIS A 187 2.13 -15.14 9.63
CA HIS A 187 2.95 -14.91 10.81
C HIS A 187 2.72 -13.48 11.32
N GLY A 188 1.83 -13.33 12.30
CA GLY A 188 1.56 -12.05 12.96
C GLY A 188 2.28 -11.91 14.29
N GLY A 189 2.42 -10.67 14.76
CA GLY A 189 2.83 -10.32 16.12
C GLY A 189 4.33 -10.35 16.39
N VAL A 190 5.15 -10.64 15.38
CA VAL A 190 6.61 -10.70 15.49
C VAL A 190 7.22 -10.03 14.27
N PHE A 191 8.15 -9.11 14.51
CA PHE A 191 8.86 -8.41 13.44
C PHE A 191 9.97 -9.28 12.83
N PRO A 192 10.27 -9.14 11.53
CA PRO A 192 11.48 -9.71 10.94
C PRO A 192 12.72 -8.96 11.45
N SER A 193 13.79 -9.70 11.71
CA SER A 193 15.10 -9.20 12.15
C SER A 193 16.11 -9.12 11.02
N GLU A 194 16.04 -10.02 10.04
CA GLU A 194 17.00 -10.12 8.93
C GLU A 194 16.37 -10.89 7.77
N VAL A 195 16.72 -10.49 6.54
CA VAL A 195 16.45 -11.29 5.32
C VAL A 195 17.70 -12.10 5.03
N LEU A 196 17.58 -13.41 5.07
CA LEU A 196 18.68 -14.33 4.85
C LEU A 196 18.89 -14.54 3.35
N SER A 197 20.14 -14.50 2.91
CA SER A 197 20.52 -14.78 1.53
C SER A 197 21.79 -15.64 1.46
N ASP A 198 21.95 -16.34 0.35
CA ASP A 198 23.17 -17.05 -0.05
C ASP A 198 23.52 -16.65 -1.49
N ASP A 199 24.72 -16.11 -1.69
CA ASP A 199 25.18 -15.52 -2.96
C ASP A 199 24.13 -14.58 -3.63
N GLY A 200 23.47 -13.76 -2.80
CA GLY A 200 22.43 -12.82 -3.23
C GLY A 200 21.03 -13.42 -3.47
N GLN A 201 20.88 -14.74 -3.39
CA GLN A 201 19.58 -15.43 -3.45
C GLN A 201 18.95 -15.48 -2.06
N VAL A 202 17.71 -15.00 -1.91
CA VAL A 202 16.94 -15.14 -0.66
C VAL A 202 16.74 -16.62 -0.33
N THR A 203 16.98 -16.98 0.94
CA THR A 203 16.75 -18.33 1.49
C THR A 203 15.73 -18.33 2.64
N GLY A 204 15.51 -17.19 3.29
CA GLY A 204 14.55 -17.09 4.38
C GLY A 204 14.47 -15.71 5.02
N VAL A 205 13.64 -15.61 6.04
CA VAL A 205 13.49 -14.44 6.90
C VAL A 205 13.66 -14.87 8.35
N LEU A 206 14.65 -14.32 9.03
CA LEU A 206 14.87 -14.50 10.46
C LEU A 206 13.92 -13.57 11.22
N MET A 207 13.14 -14.14 12.13
CA MET A 207 12.20 -13.44 12.98
C MET A 207 12.86 -12.98 14.29
N ALA A 208 12.31 -11.95 14.93
CA ALA A 208 12.81 -11.43 16.20
C ALA A 208 12.76 -12.43 17.37
N ASP A 209 11.97 -13.50 17.26
CA ASP A 209 11.91 -14.59 18.23
C ASP A 209 12.84 -15.77 17.89
N GLY A 210 13.67 -15.63 16.85
CA GLY A 210 14.65 -16.64 16.43
C GLY A 210 14.12 -17.68 15.44
N ARG A 211 12.82 -17.68 15.11
CA ARG A 211 12.29 -18.54 14.04
C ARG A 211 12.82 -18.12 12.68
N ILE A 212 13.01 -19.08 11.78
CA ILE A 212 13.32 -18.83 10.37
C ILE A 212 12.10 -19.22 9.55
N ILE A 213 11.64 -18.31 8.70
CA ILE A 213 10.60 -18.55 7.71
C ILE A 213 11.28 -18.72 6.35
N ASP A 214 11.26 -19.92 5.79
CA ASP A 214 11.83 -20.18 4.48
C ASP A 214 11.19 -19.29 3.40
N ALA A 215 12.03 -18.70 2.54
CA ALA A 215 11.60 -17.81 1.47
C ALA A 215 12.55 -17.95 0.28
N ASP A 216 12.01 -17.94 -0.93
CA ASP A 216 12.81 -17.85 -2.15
C ASP A 216 12.80 -16.41 -2.71
N ILE A 217 11.82 -15.60 -2.30
CA ILE A 217 11.66 -14.18 -2.65
C ILE A 217 10.95 -13.45 -1.51
N VAL A 218 11.34 -12.20 -1.26
CA VAL A 218 10.70 -11.32 -0.28
C VAL A 218 10.17 -10.06 -0.95
N ILE A 219 8.90 -9.75 -0.71
CA ILE A 219 8.24 -8.50 -1.11
C ILE A 219 7.93 -7.67 0.13
N VAL A 220 8.13 -6.36 0.04
CA VAL A 220 7.99 -5.41 1.14
C VAL A 220 6.86 -4.42 0.84
N ALA A 221 5.86 -4.42 1.71
CA ALA A 221 4.68 -3.57 1.66
C ALA A 221 4.34 -2.98 3.04
N ILE A 222 5.33 -2.41 3.72
CA ILE A 222 5.23 -1.88 5.10
C ILE A 222 4.82 -0.40 5.16
N GLY A 223 4.12 0.08 4.13
CA GLY A 223 3.67 1.47 4.01
C GLY A 223 4.54 2.35 3.12
N VAL A 224 4.30 3.66 3.18
CA VAL A 224 4.90 4.65 2.29
C VAL A 224 5.47 5.82 3.08
N ARG A 225 6.46 6.49 2.49
CA ARG A 225 7.00 7.76 3.00
C ARG A 225 6.78 8.86 1.97
N PRO A 226 6.32 10.06 2.36
CA PRO A 226 6.28 11.20 1.45
C PRO A 226 7.62 11.35 0.73
N ALA A 227 7.59 11.63 -0.58
CA ALA A 227 8.79 11.75 -1.40
C ALA A 227 9.51 13.09 -1.16
N THR A 228 9.90 13.35 0.09
CA THR A 228 10.44 14.63 0.57
C THR A 228 11.97 14.72 0.50
N SER A 229 12.66 13.64 0.14
CA SER A 229 14.13 13.57 0.09
C SER A 229 14.74 14.32 -1.09
N SER A 230 13.95 14.63 -2.12
CA SER A 230 14.38 15.54 -3.17
C SER A 230 14.49 16.95 -2.59
N SER A 231 15.63 17.61 -2.83
CA SER A 231 15.91 19.02 -2.45
C SER A 231 14.75 19.98 -2.82
N VAL A 232 14.02 19.59 -3.86
CA VAL A 232 12.70 20.01 -4.36
C VAL A 232 11.70 20.36 -3.25
N GLN A 233 11.42 19.48 -2.28
CA GLN A 233 10.29 19.68 -1.36
C GLN A 233 10.64 20.39 -0.04
N ARG A 234 11.94 20.41 0.34
CA ARG A 234 12.42 21.11 1.54
C ARG A 234 12.29 22.64 1.45
N ARG A 235 12.26 23.22 0.24
CA ARG A 235 12.21 24.68 0.00
C ARG A 235 10.81 25.27 -0.17
N VAL A 236 9.78 24.46 -0.45
CA VAL A 236 8.41 24.93 -0.75
C VAL A 236 7.57 25.24 0.51
N ARG A 237 8.14 25.13 1.72
CA ARG A 237 7.43 25.41 2.99
C ARG A 237 7.17 26.89 3.30
N SER A 238 7.51 27.83 2.40
CA SER A 238 7.45 29.27 2.65
C SER A 238 6.46 29.99 1.72
N ARG A 239 5.35 30.44 2.33
CA ARG A 239 4.39 31.49 1.91
C ARG A 239 3.58 31.28 0.62
N SER A 240 2.26 31.24 0.85
CA SER A 240 1.15 31.68 -0.01
C SER A 240 1.48 31.95 -1.48
N LEU A 241 1.22 30.99 -2.37
CA LEU A 241 1.31 31.19 -3.81
C LEU A 241 0.18 30.50 -4.56
N ARG A 242 -0.30 31.20 -5.60
CA ARG A 242 -1.36 30.79 -6.53
C ARG A 242 -0.81 29.72 -7.48
N LEU A 243 -1.67 28.74 -7.77
CA LEU A 243 -1.42 27.45 -8.44
C LEU A 243 -0.95 27.56 -9.90
N ALA A 244 0.01 26.71 -10.30
CA ALA A 244 0.04 26.04 -11.63
C ALA A 244 0.73 24.68 -11.52
N LEU A 245 0.25 23.70 -12.27
CA LEU A 245 0.23 22.26 -11.93
C LEU A 245 1.38 21.46 -12.59
N ALA A 246 2.41 21.04 -11.84
CA ALA A 246 3.17 19.82 -12.15
C ALA A 246 2.56 18.64 -11.37
N ALA A 247 1.82 17.78 -12.07
CA ALA A 247 1.13 16.64 -11.47
C ALA A 247 1.82 15.32 -11.81
N VAL A 248 2.52 14.69 -10.87
CA VAL A 248 2.65 13.22 -10.88
C VAL A 248 1.42 12.69 -10.14
N LEU A 249 0.37 12.39 -10.91
CA LEU A 249 -0.88 11.92 -10.32
C LEU A 249 -0.65 10.54 -9.66
N SER A 250 -1.02 10.44 -8.40
CA SER A 250 -1.34 9.16 -7.76
C SER A 250 -2.53 9.43 -6.86
N PHE A 251 -3.72 9.44 -7.43
CA PHE A 251 -5.02 9.18 -6.76
C PHE A 251 -6.16 9.32 -7.79
N PRO A 252 -7.06 8.34 -7.91
CA PRO A 252 -8.44 8.62 -8.24
C PRO A 252 -9.31 8.42 -7.01
N MET A 253 -10.02 9.49 -6.65
CA MET A 253 -11.20 9.44 -5.80
C MET A 253 -12.32 8.79 -6.62
N VAL A 254 -12.87 7.66 -6.15
CA VAL A 254 -14.01 6.98 -6.79
C VAL A 254 -15.24 7.89 -6.74
N ALA A 255 -15.58 8.51 -7.87
CA ALA A 255 -16.87 9.14 -8.07
C ALA A 255 -17.87 8.09 -8.56
N LYS A 256 -18.75 7.63 -7.67
CA LYS A 256 -19.84 6.70 -8.00
C LYS A 256 -20.88 7.41 -8.89
N PRO A 257 -21.32 6.85 -10.02
CA PRO A 257 -22.39 7.44 -10.81
C PRO A 257 -23.70 7.40 -10.02
N ARG A 258 -24.41 8.54 -9.98
CA ARG A 258 -25.76 8.63 -9.41
C ARG A 258 -26.75 7.94 -10.35
N SER A 259 -27.36 6.86 -9.89
CA SER A 259 -28.65 6.39 -10.42
C SER A 259 -29.79 7.17 -9.73
N PRO A 260 -30.87 7.54 -10.43
CA PRO A 260 -32.02 8.18 -9.82
C PRO A 260 -32.90 7.10 -9.19
N ALA A 261 -33.15 7.20 -7.89
CA ALA A 261 -34.21 6.44 -7.24
C ALA A 261 -34.97 7.35 -6.28
N SER A 262 -36.25 7.47 -6.58
CA SER A 262 -37.30 8.16 -5.84
C SER A 262 -37.65 7.45 -4.52
N SER A 263 -37.54 8.19 -3.41
CA SER A 263 -38.35 8.15 -2.17
C SER A 263 -38.38 6.88 -1.27
N PRO A 264 -38.81 6.96 0.02
CA PRO A 264 -38.79 8.08 0.97
C PRO A 264 -38.07 7.77 2.32
N LEU A 265 -37.68 8.86 2.99
CA LEU A 265 -37.48 9.08 4.43
C LEU A 265 -37.68 7.91 5.42
N VAL A 266 -36.60 7.55 6.13
CA VAL A 266 -36.64 7.14 7.54
C VAL A 266 -35.53 7.88 8.30
N LYS A 267 -35.92 8.68 9.30
CA LYS A 267 -35.02 9.31 10.27
C LYS A 267 -34.81 8.36 11.45
N SER A 268 -33.57 8.03 11.78
CA SER A 268 -33.22 7.59 13.13
C SER A 268 -31.93 8.27 13.57
N ARG A 269 -32.07 9.13 14.59
CA ARG A 269 -30.98 9.71 15.39
C ARG A 269 -30.43 8.63 16.31
N THR A 270 -29.13 8.39 16.29
CA THR A 270 -28.39 7.93 17.48
C THR A 270 -27.02 8.61 17.53
N SER A 271 -26.75 9.13 18.72
CA SER A 271 -25.60 9.91 19.14
C SER A 271 -24.40 9.01 19.46
N ALA A 272 -23.29 9.22 18.77
CA ALA A 272 -21.97 8.75 19.19
C ALA A 272 -20.90 9.72 18.65
N GLY A 273 -20.97 10.97 19.07
CA GLY A 273 -19.98 12.00 18.75
C GLY A 273 -19.26 12.42 20.02
N CYS A 274 -18.25 11.66 20.45
CA CYS A 274 -17.27 12.09 21.46
C CYS A 274 -16.11 11.09 21.60
N ALA A 275 -15.40 10.77 20.51
CA ALA A 275 -14.08 10.13 20.59
C ALA A 275 -13.15 10.44 19.39
N TRP A 276 -13.58 11.28 18.45
CA TRP A 276 -12.82 11.65 17.24
C TRP A 276 -12.07 12.99 17.36
N GLY A 277 -12.06 13.60 18.54
CA GLY A 277 -11.57 14.98 18.74
C GLY A 277 -10.08 15.16 19.00
N SER A 278 -9.32 14.08 19.23
CA SER A 278 -7.89 14.16 19.58
C SER A 278 -6.94 13.97 18.40
N TRP A 279 -7.36 13.29 17.32
CA TRP A 279 -6.53 13.10 16.13
C TRP A 279 -6.65 14.27 15.13
N LEU A 280 -7.82 14.92 15.06
CA LEU A 280 -8.10 16.05 14.17
C LEU A 280 -7.48 17.41 14.59
N ARG A 281 -6.63 17.46 15.63
CA ARG A 281 -5.97 18.70 16.10
C ARG A 281 -4.54 18.92 15.61
N ARG A 282 -3.96 18.01 14.82
CA ARG A 282 -2.56 18.13 14.36
C ARG A 282 -2.36 18.39 12.86
N THR A 283 -3.41 18.70 12.13
CA THR A 283 -3.34 19.12 10.72
C THR A 283 -4.10 20.44 10.53
N PRO A 284 -3.43 21.57 10.30
CA PRO A 284 -4.12 22.81 9.96
C PRO A 284 -4.50 22.73 8.49
N TRP A 285 -5.78 22.62 8.13
CA TRP A 285 -6.40 23.06 6.86
C TRP A 285 -7.85 22.54 6.80
N LEU A 286 -8.73 23.04 7.68
CA LEU A 286 -10.18 22.84 7.56
C LEU A 286 -10.96 24.02 8.19
N ARG A 287 -10.50 25.24 7.92
CA ARG A 287 -11.27 26.47 8.13
C ARG A 287 -11.00 27.43 6.98
N SER A 288 -11.90 27.46 5.99
CA SER A 288 -12.27 28.67 5.21
C SER A 288 -13.12 28.32 3.97
N TRP A 289 -14.42 28.05 4.12
CA TRP A 289 -15.40 28.33 3.06
C TRP A 289 -16.74 28.70 3.71
N PRO A 290 -17.26 29.91 3.48
CA PRO A 290 -18.70 30.07 3.29
C PRO A 290 -19.04 30.73 1.95
N THR A 291 -20.06 30.16 1.30
CA THR A 291 -21.05 30.80 0.41
C THR A 291 -20.55 31.56 -0.82
N GLY A 292 -20.67 30.94 -2.00
CA GLY A 292 -20.51 31.62 -3.29
C GLY A 292 -21.04 30.79 -4.45
N CYS A 293 -22.34 30.45 -4.44
CA CYS A 293 -23.01 29.86 -5.61
C CYS A 293 -24.48 30.30 -5.62
N THR A 294 -24.72 31.58 -5.91
CA THR A 294 -26.06 32.11 -6.20
C THR A 294 -25.97 33.28 -7.17
N ALA A 295 -25.39 33.07 -8.36
CA ALA A 295 -25.51 34.00 -9.48
C ALA A 295 -25.08 33.33 -10.79
N ALA A 296 -26.02 32.68 -11.49
CA ALA A 296 -26.03 32.51 -12.95
C ALA A 296 -27.12 31.48 -13.35
N LYS A 297 -28.38 31.90 -13.27
CA LYS A 297 -29.48 31.25 -14.02
C LYS A 297 -30.35 32.37 -14.59
N ARG A 298 -29.93 32.91 -15.74
CA ARG A 298 -30.84 33.67 -16.62
C ARG A 298 -31.42 32.69 -17.65
N ARG A 299 -32.74 32.83 -17.84
CA ARG A 299 -33.65 32.03 -18.65
C ARG A 299 -33.35 32.15 -20.14
N SER A 300 -33.62 31.09 -20.89
CA SER A 300 -34.35 31.10 -22.18
C SER A 300 -34.77 29.66 -22.57
N PRO A 301 -35.78 29.50 -23.45
CA PRO A 301 -36.91 28.60 -23.22
C PRO A 301 -36.83 27.21 -23.87
N ALA A 302 -37.80 26.39 -23.47
CA ALA A 302 -37.98 24.97 -23.74
C ALA A 302 -38.02 24.57 -25.22
N SER A 303 -37.41 23.43 -25.52
CA SER A 303 -37.68 22.61 -26.70
C SER A 303 -37.89 21.15 -26.27
N THR A 304 -38.96 20.58 -26.81
CA THR A 304 -39.59 19.26 -26.58
C THR A 304 -38.67 18.05 -26.77
N PRO A 305 -38.80 16.94 -26.01
CA PRO A 305 -38.05 15.71 -26.28
C PRO A 305 -38.79 14.77 -27.27
N PRO A 306 -38.07 14.02 -28.13
CA PRO A 306 -38.65 12.94 -28.94
C PRO A 306 -38.73 11.60 -28.15
N PRO A 307 -39.49 10.60 -28.65
CA PRO A 307 -39.98 9.49 -27.83
C PRO A 307 -38.99 8.33 -27.66
N SER A 308 -39.28 7.58 -26.60
CA SER A 308 -38.64 6.34 -26.14
C SER A 308 -38.68 5.19 -27.15
N SER A 309 -37.58 4.44 -27.26
CA SER A 309 -37.57 3.08 -27.81
C SER A 309 -37.16 2.06 -26.74
N SER A 310 -37.91 0.97 -26.74
CA SER A 310 -37.98 -0.18 -25.85
C SER A 310 -36.69 -0.98 -25.60
N SER A 311 -36.62 -1.56 -24.40
CA SER A 311 -35.66 -2.57 -23.92
C SER A 311 -35.69 -3.89 -24.73
N PRO A 312 -34.81 -4.86 -24.39
CA PRO A 312 -35.28 -5.86 -23.44
C PRO A 312 -34.31 -6.12 -22.27
N ALA A 313 -34.92 -6.28 -21.09
CA ALA A 313 -34.31 -6.66 -19.84
C ALA A 313 -34.00 -8.16 -19.82
N TRP A 314 -32.84 -8.52 -19.28
CA TRP A 314 -32.54 -9.90 -18.89
C TRP A 314 -33.12 -10.18 -17.49
N THR A 315 -34.07 -11.10 -17.41
CA THR A 315 -34.66 -11.61 -16.17
C THR A 315 -33.84 -12.78 -15.61
N TRP A 316 -33.54 -12.75 -14.31
CA TRP A 316 -33.06 -13.90 -13.54
C TRP A 316 -34.25 -14.59 -12.86
N PRO A 317 -34.38 -15.93 -12.91
CA PRO A 317 -35.38 -16.64 -12.12
C PRO A 317 -34.85 -16.84 -10.69
N ALA A 318 -35.56 -16.26 -9.72
CA ALA A 318 -35.43 -16.61 -8.31
C ALA A 318 -36.22 -17.89 -8.05
N SER A 319 -35.54 -18.99 -7.71
CA SER A 319 -36.17 -20.16 -7.10
C SER A 319 -35.19 -20.98 -6.27
N ALA A 320 -35.61 -21.22 -5.03
CA ALA A 320 -35.27 -22.33 -4.14
C ALA A 320 -33.84 -22.43 -3.57
N MET A 321 -33.67 -22.02 -2.31
CA MET A 321 -33.32 -22.94 -1.22
C MET A 321 -33.49 -22.27 0.16
N ARG A 322 -34.38 -22.85 0.97
CA ARG A 322 -34.56 -22.56 2.40
C ARG A 322 -33.84 -23.62 3.23
N LEU A 323 -32.94 -23.15 4.11
CA LEU A 323 -32.71 -23.51 5.54
C LEU A 323 -32.22 -24.96 5.87
N PRO A 324 -31.40 -25.16 6.93
CA PRO A 324 -31.88 -25.01 8.33
C PRO A 324 -30.96 -24.22 9.27
N ARG A 325 -31.61 -23.59 10.27
CA ARG A 325 -31.00 -23.03 11.48
C ARG A 325 -30.65 -24.18 12.45
N PRO A 326 -29.51 -24.17 13.15
CA PRO A 326 -29.32 -25.05 14.29
C PRO A 326 -29.96 -24.45 15.55
N SER A 327 -30.79 -25.27 16.18
CA SER A 327 -31.40 -25.10 17.49
C SER A 327 -30.55 -25.81 18.55
N THR A 328 -29.91 -25.08 19.46
CA THR A 328 -29.66 -25.51 20.85
C THR A 328 -29.12 -24.33 21.69
N PRO A 329 -29.55 -24.19 22.97
CA PRO A 329 -29.22 -23.03 23.80
C PRO A 329 -27.84 -23.17 24.45
N TRP A 330 -27.15 -22.03 24.55
CA TRP A 330 -25.89 -21.88 25.28
C TRP A 330 -26.08 -22.24 26.76
N ARG A 331 -25.36 -23.27 27.23
CA ARG A 331 -25.15 -23.52 28.66
C ARG A 331 -23.94 -22.71 29.12
N SER A 332 -24.17 -21.85 30.10
CA SER A 332 -23.17 -21.20 30.94
C SER A 332 -22.44 -22.24 31.79
N CYS A 333 -21.12 -22.30 31.67
CA CYS A 333 -20.26 -22.99 32.64
C CYS A 333 -19.11 -22.05 33.03
N THR A 334 -19.28 -21.36 34.15
CA THR A 334 -18.17 -21.02 35.05
C THR A 334 -18.09 -22.12 36.11
N PRO A 335 -16.87 -22.52 36.51
CA PRO A 335 -16.55 -22.42 37.93
C PRO A 335 -15.20 -21.75 38.22
N THR A 336 -15.18 -21.24 39.45
CA THR A 336 -14.25 -20.40 40.21
C THR A 336 -12.88 -21.05 40.53
N PRO A 337 -11.91 -20.28 41.06
CA PRO A 337 -10.50 -20.66 41.24
C PRO A 337 -10.19 -21.24 42.63
N HIS A 338 -9.20 -22.14 42.71
CA HIS A 338 -8.46 -22.57 43.90
C HIS A 338 -7.21 -23.35 43.41
N ALA A 339 -6.04 -23.39 44.04
CA ALA A 339 -5.40 -22.65 45.12
C ALA A 339 -3.90 -23.01 45.04
N ALA A 340 -3.05 -22.14 45.58
CA ALA A 340 -1.61 -22.36 45.70
C ALA A 340 -1.25 -23.60 46.55
N SER A 341 -0.21 -24.33 46.15
CA SER A 341 0.56 -25.15 47.09
C SER A 341 2.06 -24.85 46.94
N THR A 342 2.59 -24.20 47.96
CA THR A 342 4.02 -24.08 48.27
C THR A 342 4.63 -25.44 48.61
N ARG A 343 5.76 -25.79 47.99
CA ARG A 343 6.81 -26.56 48.69
C ARG A 343 8.20 -26.08 48.23
N ARG A 344 8.91 -25.54 49.21
CA ARG A 344 10.33 -25.15 49.19
C ARG A 344 11.17 -26.32 49.72
N SER A 345 12.43 -26.36 49.27
CA SER A 345 13.66 -26.95 49.86
C SER A 345 14.29 -28.01 48.93
N SER A 346 15.57 -28.01 48.55
CA SER A 346 16.75 -27.14 48.72
C SER A 346 17.90 -27.80 47.90
N PRO A 347 19.09 -27.19 47.74
CA PRO A 347 19.94 -27.33 46.56
C PRO A 347 21.02 -28.42 46.68
N LEU A 348 21.51 -28.91 45.53
CA LEU A 348 22.72 -29.73 45.45
C LEU A 348 23.91 -28.89 44.97
N THR A 349 24.91 -28.88 45.83
CA THR A 349 26.17 -28.15 45.79
C THR A 349 27.19 -28.83 44.87
N MET A 350 28.00 -28.01 44.19
CA MET A 350 29.24 -28.40 43.50
C MET A 350 30.29 -28.98 44.47
N PRO A 351 31.28 -29.72 43.93
CA PRO A 351 32.66 -29.36 44.26
C PRO A 351 33.62 -29.33 43.05
N ARG A 352 34.46 -28.29 43.04
CA ARG A 352 35.82 -28.19 42.45
C ARG A 352 36.80 -28.13 43.65
N PRO A 353 38.16 -28.10 43.51
CA PRO A 353 39.05 -28.35 42.36
C PRO A 353 40.30 -29.21 42.73
N SER A 354 41.22 -29.44 41.78
CA SER A 354 42.65 -29.54 42.11
C SER A 354 43.53 -29.09 40.94
N SER A 355 44.51 -28.25 41.26
CA SER A 355 45.49 -27.55 40.43
C SER A 355 46.84 -28.26 40.38
N ALA A 356 47.54 -28.18 39.24
CA ALA A 356 49.00 -28.13 39.06
C ALA A 356 49.26 -27.94 37.55
N GLY A 357 50.14 -27.10 37.02
CA GLY A 357 51.11 -26.12 37.50
C GLY A 357 51.83 -25.56 36.25
N SER A 358 52.39 -24.35 36.35
CA SER A 358 53.57 -23.77 35.65
C SER A 358 54.00 -24.33 34.27
N SER A 359 54.37 -23.58 33.22
CA SER A 359 55.18 -22.35 33.17
C SER A 359 55.29 -21.83 31.72
N SER A 360 55.56 -20.52 31.62
CA SER A 360 56.09 -19.71 30.51
C SER A 360 57.04 -20.37 29.49
N ALA A 361 56.93 -19.97 28.20
CA ALA A 361 58.02 -19.38 27.40
C ALA A 361 57.61 -19.14 25.92
N THR A 362 57.58 -17.88 25.49
CA THR A 362 57.93 -17.39 24.12
C THR A 362 59.47 -17.46 23.96
N PRO A 363 60.16 -17.28 22.79
CA PRO A 363 59.78 -16.95 21.40
C PRO A 363 60.61 -17.78 20.36
N PRO A 364 61.02 -17.35 19.13
CA PRO A 364 60.66 -16.19 18.30
C PRO A 364 60.33 -16.47 16.80
N ARG A 365 59.97 -15.36 16.14
CA ARG A 365 59.93 -15.07 14.70
C ARG A 365 60.93 -15.83 13.81
N THR A 366 60.44 -16.17 12.62
CA THR A 366 61.03 -15.80 11.31
C THR A 366 59.91 -15.50 10.33
#